data_AF-A0A1F3NUX2-F1
#
_entry.id   AF-A0A1F3NUX2-F1
#
_cell.length_a   1.000
_cell.length_b   1.000
_cell.length_c   1.000
_cell.angle_alpha   90.00
_cell.angle_beta   90.00
_cell.angle_gamma   90.00
#
_symmetry.space_group_name_H-M   'P 1'
#
loop_
_entity.id
_entity.type
_entity.pdbx_description
1 polymer ?
#
loop_
_entity_poly.entity_id
_entity_poly.type
_entity_poly.pdbx_seq_one_letter_code
_entity_poly.pdbx_strand_id
1 'polypeptide(L)' 'MSTAQIRHQLYEYIRFAEEKKVKAIFTIVEDEIKEKQDFWDKTFTKEMLRRDNEIESGKVQGKNRKEVTDRALSLLKK' A
#
# COMPACT_ATOMS: atom_id res chain seq x y z
N MET A 1 -19.74 9.10 22.82
CA MET A 1 -19.45 8.47 21.52
C MET A 1 -18.20 7.62 21.66
N SER A 2 -18.20 6.40 21.13
CA SER A 2 -16.98 5.59 21.11
C SER A 2 -16.01 6.10 20.04
N THR A 3 -14.71 5.86 20.20
CA THR A 3 -13.72 6.22 19.18
C THR A 3 -13.99 5.53 17.84
N ALA A 4 -14.61 4.35 17.85
CA ALA A 4 -15.05 3.66 16.64
C ALA A 4 -16.15 4.44 15.90
N GLN A 5 -17.11 5.00 16.63
CA GLN A 5 -18.16 5.86 16.05
C GLN A 5 -17.57 7.16 15.48
N ILE A 6 -16.61 7.79 16.18
CA ILE A 6 -15.93 8.99 15.70
C ILE A 6 -15.18 8.70 14.38
N ARG A 7 -14.40 7.61 14.33
CA ARG A 7 -13.67 7.20 13.11
C ARG A 7 -14.60 6.95 11.93
N HIS A 8 -15.71 6.25 12.16
CA HIS A 8 -16.67 5.97 11.11
C HIS A 8 -17.29 7.26 10.56
N GLN A 9 -17.69 8.20 11.43
CA GLN A 9 -18.24 9.49 10.99
C GLN A 9 -17.23 10.35 10.23
N LEU A 10 -15.98 10.40 10.67
CA LEU A 10 -14.92 11.12 9.94
C LEU A 10 -14.66 10.52 8.56
N TYR A 11 -14.65 9.18 8.48
CA TYR A 11 -14.49 8.48 7.21
C TYR A 11 -15.63 8.81 6.23
N GLU A 12 -16.90 8.73 6.68
CA GLU A 12 -18.05 9.07 5.84
C GLU A 12 -18.04 10.55 5.44
N TYR A 13 -17.67 11.46 6.35
CA TYR A 13 -17.55 12.87 6.03
C TYR A 13 -16.51 13.13 4.92
N ILE A 14 -15.29 12.59 5.04
CA ILE A 14 -14.23 12.78 4.05
C ILE A 14 -14.66 12.24 2.67
N ARG A 15 -15.41 11.13 2.64
CA ARG A 15 -15.89 10.49 1.42
C ARG A 15 -16.81 11.37 0.57
N PHE A 16 -17.61 12.24 1.22
CA PHE A 16 -18.60 13.09 0.53
C PHE A 16 -18.29 14.59 0.63
N ALA A 17 -17.22 14.98 1.32
CA ALA A 17 -16.85 16.37 1.47
C ALA A 17 -16.40 17.00 0.14
N GLU A 18 -16.73 18.28 -0.05
CA GLU A 18 -16.21 19.07 -1.16
C GLU A 18 -14.68 19.08 -1.16
N GLU A 19 -14.09 19.09 -2.37
CA GLU A 19 -12.64 19.03 -2.57
C GLU A 19 -11.85 20.04 -1.71
N LYS A 20 -12.35 21.29 -1.61
CA LYS A 20 -11.72 22.35 -0.79
C LYS A 20 -11.60 21.96 0.69
N LYS A 21 -12.59 21.23 1.22
CA LYS A 21 -12.63 20.79 2.63
C LYS A 21 -11.70 19.60 2.83
N VAL A 22 -11.65 18.67 1.87
CA VAL A 22 -10.71 17.54 1.90
C VAL A 22 -9.27 18.06 1.89
N LYS A 23 -8.94 19.01 1.01
CA LYS A 23 -7.62 19.66 0.95
C LYS A 23 -7.25 20.35 2.26
N ALA A 24 -8.16 21.13 2.84
CA ALA A 24 -7.92 21.80 4.11
C ALA A 24 -7.65 20.79 5.25
N ILE A 25 -8.42 19.70 5.33
CA ILE A 25 -8.18 18.63 6.29
C ILE A 25 -6.82 17.99 6.07
N PHE A 26 -6.49 17.65 4.83
CA PHE A 26 -5.20 17.06 4.48
C PHE A 26 -4.04 17.95 4.95
N THR A 27 -4.07 19.26 4.67
CA THR A 27 -3.02 20.19 5.12
C THR A 27 -2.83 20.21 6.65
N ILE A 28 -3.88 19.97 7.44
CA ILE A 28 -3.78 19.94 8.91
C ILE A 28 -3.05 18.68 9.40
N VAL A 29 -3.28 17.54 8.74
CA VAL A 29 -2.77 16.23 9.20
C VAL A 29 -1.68 15.66 8.29
N GLU A 30 -1.18 16.45 7.32
CA GLU A 30 -0.28 16.00 6.26
C GLU A 30 0.99 15.39 6.84
N ASP A 31 1.60 16.08 7.81
CA ASP A 31 2.84 15.64 8.45
C ASP A 31 2.62 14.32 9.22
N GLU A 32 1.51 14.18 9.95
CA GLU A 32 1.16 12.92 10.65
C GLU A 32 0.89 11.76 9.68
N ILE A 33 0.33 12.04 8.50
CA ILE A 33 0.11 11.03 7.46
C ILE A 33 1.46 10.59 6.87
N LYS A 34 2.36 11.55 6.59
CA LYS A 34 3.70 11.28 6.04
C LYS A 34 4.59 10.53 7.02
N GLU A 35 4.57 10.89 8.31
CA GLU A 35 5.31 10.19 9.36
C GLU A 35 4.88 8.73 9.54
N LYS A 36 3.58 8.43 9.37
CA LYS A 36 3.06 7.06 9.43
C LYS A 36 3.34 6.22 8.19
N GLN A 37 3.82 6.83 7.10
CA GLN A 37 4.07 6.21 5.81
C GLN A 37 5.56 6.06 5.48
N ASP A 38 6.46 5.96 6.47
CA ASP A 38 7.83 5.54 6.16
C ASP A 38 7.90 4.03 5.90
N PHE A 39 7.49 3.64 4.69
CA PHE A 39 7.65 2.28 4.19
C PHE A 39 9.11 1.97 3.81
N TRP A 40 10.00 2.97 3.84
CA TRP A 40 11.42 2.83 3.50
C TRP A 40 12.25 2.48 4.74
N ASP A 41 11.68 1.71 5.66
CA ASP A 41 12.44 1.19 6.78
C ASP A 41 13.62 0.33 6.29
N LYS A 42 14.58 0.09 7.19
CA LYS A 42 15.79 -0.67 6.86
C LYS A 42 15.50 -2.09 6.39
N THR A 43 14.42 -2.71 6.87
CA THR A 43 14.05 -4.08 6.54
C THR A 43 13.50 -4.16 5.12
N PHE A 44 12.54 -3.28 4.80
CA PHE A 44 11.96 -3.15 3.47
C PHE A 44 13.03 -2.79 2.44
N THR A 45 13.85 -1.78 2.73
CA THR A 45 14.90 -1.32 1.82
C THR A 45 15.94 -2.42 1.56
N LYS A 46 16.34 -3.18 2.58
CA LYS A 46 17.26 -4.32 2.42
C LYS A 46 16.67 -5.43 1.55
N GLU A 47 15.39 -5.75 1.72
CA GLU A 47 14.73 -6.77 0.88
C GLU A 47 14.57 -6.30 -0.57
N MET A 48 14.23 -5.02 -0.80
CA MET A 48 14.15 -4.46 -2.15
C MET A 48 15.51 -4.51 -2.85
N LEU A 49 16.58 -4.07 -2.18
CA LEU A 49 17.95 -4.17 -2.72
C LEU A 49 18.35 -5.61 -3.03
N ARG A 50 18.02 -6.56 -2.15
CA ARG A 50 18.29 -7.98 -2.40
C ARG A 50 17.59 -8.46 -3.68
N ARG A 51 16.30 -8.15 -3.84
CA ARG A 51 15.51 -8.55 -5.02
C ARG A 51 16.02 -7.93 -6.30
N ASP A 52 16.41 -6.66 -6.25
CA ASP A 52 16.98 -5.93 -7.38
C ASP A 52 18.26 -6.61 -7.87
N ASN A 53 19.20 -6.89 -6.96
CA ASN A 53 20.42 -7.63 -7.27
C ASN A 53 20.15 -9.03 -7.86
N GLU A 54 19.11 -9.74 -7.40
CA GLU A 54 18.74 -11.05 -7.94
C GLU A 54 18.17 -10.97 -9.36
N ILE A 55 17.52 -9.86 -9.71
CA ILE A 55 17.04 -9.59 -11.07
C ILE A 55 18.22 -9.19 -11.97
N GLU A 56 19.07 -8.26 -11.53
CA GLU A 56 20.23 -7.79 -12.30
C GLU A 56 21.24 -8.91 -12.59
N SER A 57 21.49 -9.78 -11.60
CA SER A 57 22.35 -10.96 -11.77
C SER A 57 21.72 -12.06 -12.64
N GLY A 58 20.44 -11.95 -13.00
CA GLY A 58 19.69 -12.96 -13.73
C GLY A 58 19.34 -14.20 -12.91
N LYS A 59 19.62 -14.21 -11.60
CA LYS A 59 19.26 -15.29 -10.67
C LYS A 59 17.75 -15.49 -10.60
N VAL A 60 16.98 -14.41 -10.67
CA VAL A 60 15.51 -14.43 -10.72
C VAL A 60 15.07 -13.75 -12.00
N GLN A 61 14.19 -14.43 -12.74
CA GLN A 61 13.57 -13.89 -13.94
C GLN A 61 12.10 -13.58 -13.68
N GLY A 62 11.63 -12.44 -14.18
CA GLY A 62 10.21 -12.11 -14.17
C GLY A 62 9.37 -13.16 -14.91
N LYS A 63 8.15 -13.39 -14.43
CA LYS A 63 7.14 -14.22 -15.11
C LYS A 63 6.05 -13.34 -15.66
N ASN A 64 5.49 -13.72 -16.80
CA ASN A 64 4.35 -13.00 -17.33
C ASN A 64 3.11 -13.27 -16.46
N ARG A 65 2.17 -12.32 -16.47
CA ARG A 65 0.98 -12.40 -15.61
C ARG A 65 0.14 -13.66 -15.87
N LYS A 66 0.05 -14.10 -17.12
CA LYS A 66 -0.72 -15.28 -17.52
C LYS A 66 -0.15 -16.54 -16.89
N GLU A 67 1.16 -16.74 -16.94
CA GLU A 67 1.86 -17.87 -16.30
C GLU A 67 1.59 -17.93 -14.79
N VAL A 68 1.61 -16.76 -14.13
CA VAL A 68 1.32 -16.66 -12.70
C VAL A 68 -0.13 -17.05 -12.40
N THR A 69 -1.08 -16.55 -13.19
CA THR A 69 -2.51 -16.86 -13.02
C THR A 69 -2.82 -18.32 -13.31
N ASP A 70 -2.30 -18.88 -14.40
CA ASP A 70 -2.52 -20.28 -14.79
C ASP A 70 -1.98 -21.23 -13.71
N ARG A 71 -0.81 -20.92 -13.13
CA ARG A 71 -0.25 -21.67 -12.01
C ARG A 71 -1.11 -21.56 -10.74
N ALA A 72 -1.61 -20.37 -10.42
CA ALA A 72 -2.47 -20.20 -9.24
C ALA A 72 -3.77 -21.02 -9.37
N LEU A 73 -4.39 -20.99 -10.55
CA LEU A 73 -5.61 -21.75 -10.84
C LEU A 73 -5.38 -23.26 -10.79
N SER A 74 -4.21 -23.77 -11.19
CA SER A 74 -3.92 -25.21 -11.12
C SER A 74 -3.77 -25.73 -9.69
N LEU A 75 -3.35 -24.87 -8.75
CA LEU A 75 -3.23 -25.21 -7.33
C LEU A 75 -4.58 -25.30 -6.61
N LEU A 76 -5.61 -24.60 -7.10
CA LEU A 76 -6.97 -24.61 -6.55
C LEU A 76 -7.80 -25.83 -6.99
N LYS A 77 -7.32 -26.58 -7.99
CA LYS A 77 -8.00 -27.78 -8.53
C LYS A 77 -7.57 -29.08 -7.83
N LYS A 78 -6.84 -28.99 -6.72
CA LYS A 78 -6.51 -30.10 -5.81
C LYS A 78 -7.50 -30.15 -4.67
#